data_AF-A0A3R6ENR0-F1
#
_entry.id   AF-A0A3R6ENR0-F1
#
_cell.length_a   1.000
_cell.length_b   1.000
_cell.length_c   1.000
_cell.angle_alpha   90.00
_cell.angle_beta   90.00
_cell.angle_gamma   90.00
#
_symmetry.space_group_name_H-M   'P 1'
#
loop_
_entity.id
_entity.type
_entity.pdbx_description
1 polymer ?
#
loop_
_entity_poly.entity_id
_entity_poly.type
_entity_poly.pdbx_seq_one_letter_code
_entity_poly.pdbx_strand_id
1 'polypeptide(L)'
;MKQKNLWIAALALGITLSAHGQQSGGGISPTMLQQIKQSYQGTPADKAIRNAITNNDINKLAVNGESKNNLDTYFSNKVESKGISNQRSSGRCWLFTGLNVFRAQAIHKYDMGEFQFSQNYSFFWDQLEKANLFLQGIIDTRLKPMDDKMVEWLFKNPIGDGGQFTGVSDILTKYGVVPAEVMVETNSSNSTGRMSNLIGLKLKEYGLQLRDLSTTKGTTVADLEKKKTEMLGTIYRMLVLNLGEPPTKFTWTRKDAKGNPVETKEYTPQSFFQEYIGDDLRNNYVMLMNDPSRDYYKLYEIDYDRHAYDGKNWTYVNLPIEDIKQMAIASIKDSTMMYFSCDVGKFFDRDRGILDVNFYDYGSLMGTTFGMDKKQRIQTFASGSSHAMTLMAVDLDANGKPKKWMVENSWGPGANAGHLIMTDQWFNEYMFRLVVNKKYITDQVKEILKQTPTRLPAWDPMFAEED
;
A
#
# COMPACT_ATOMS: atom_id res chain seq x y z
N MET A 1 15.26 -69.60 59.06
CA MET A 1 16.07 -69.13 57.91
C MET A 1 15.27 -68.13 57.10
N LYS A 2 15.94 -67.07 56.65
CA LYS A 2 15.41 -65.86 55.99
C LYS A 2 15.05 -66.11 54.51
N GLN A 3 14.02 -65.42 54.01
CA GLN A 3 13.90 -64.70 52.70
C GLN A 3 12.40 -64.50 52.43
N LYS A 4 11.76 -63.32 52.56
CA LYS A 4 11.92 -61.97 51.96
C LYS A 4 11.74 -61.90 50.44
N ASN A 5 10.69 -61.17 50.06
CA ASN A 5 10.52 -60.26 48.90
C ASN A 5 10.26 -60.98 47.55
N LEU A 6 9.44 -60.50 46.59
CA LEU A 6 9.13 -59.13 46.17
C LEU A 6 7.73 -59.01 45.54
N TRP A 7 7.27 -57.76 45.58
CA TRP A 7 6.15 -57.11 44.91
C TRP A 7 6.29 -56.96 43.37
N ILE A 8 5.16 -56.67 42.72
CA ILE A 8 4.94 -55.77 41.54
C ILE A 8 5.59 -56.15 40.20
N ALA A 9 4.75 -56.29 39.17
CA ALA A 9 4.80 -55.52 37.90
C ALA A 9 4.20 -56.31 36.73
N ALA A 10 2.88 -56.46 36.68
CA ALA A 10 2.18 -56.87 35.46
C ALA A 10 1.08 -55.86 35.16
N LEU A 11 1.51 -54.68 34.70
CA LEU A 11 0.73 -53.73 33.89
C LEU A 11 1.71 -52.72 33.29
N ALA A 12 2.66 -53.26 32.52
CA ALA A 12 3.26 -52.54 31.42
C ALA A 12 2.19 -52.46 30.32
N LEU A 13 1.66 -51.26 30.05
CA LEU A 13 1.11 -50.78 28.78
C LEU A 13 0.25 -49.54 29.05
N GLY A 14 0.92 -48.42 29.26
CA GLY A 14 0.24 -47.16 29.45
C GLY A 14 1.22 -46.06 29.72
N ILE A 15 2.04 -45.71 28.72
CA ILE A 15 2.71 -44.42 28.54
C ILE A 15 3.37 -44.43 27.15
N THR A 16 3.17 -43.32 26.42
CA THR A 16 3.78 -42.92 25.13
C THR A 16 3.09 -43.32 23.82
N LEU A 17 1.82 -42.93 23.65
CA LEU A 17 1.30 -42.53 22.33
C LEU A 17 1.24 -41.00 22.25
N SER A 18 2.41 -40.36 22.18
CA SER A 18 2.53 -38.92 21.89
C SER A 18 3.89 -38.61 21.24
N ALA A 19 4.24 -39.30 20.17
CA ALA A 19 5.45 -38.98 19.39
C ALA A 19 5.34 -39.38 17.91
N HIS A 20 4.21 -39.10 17.26
CA HIS A 20 4.07 -39.28 15.81
C HIS A 20 3.69 -37.96 15.13
N GLY A 21 4.52 -36.92 15.31
CA GLY A 21 4.35 -35.62 14.64
C GLY A 21 5.60 -35.12 13.90
N GLN A 22 6.78 -35.66 14.19
CA GLN A 22 8.02 -35.34 13.47
C GLN A 22 8.65 -36.64 12.98
N GLN A 23 8.60 -36.89 11.68
CA GLN A 23 9.46 -37.88 11.06
C GLN A 23 10.91 -37.40 11.21
N SER A 24 11.82 -38.26 11.66
CA SER A 24 13.25 -37.94 11.76
C SER A 24 13.94 -37.74 10.41
N GLY A 25 13.26 -38.08 9.30
CA GLY A 25 13.70 -37.81 7.94
C GLY A 25 13.57 -36.32 7.61
N GLY A 26 14.68 -35.69 7.20
CA GLY A 26 14.72 -34.28 6.77
C GLY A 26 15.34 -33.30 7.77
N GLY A 27 15.67 -33.73 9.00
CA GLY A 27 16.42 -32.90 9.94
C GLY A 27 17.92 -32.78 9.60
N ILE A 28 18.61 -31.78 10.16
CA ILE A 28 20.08 -31.68 10.08
C ILE A 28 20.69 -32.79 10.94
N SER A 29 21.17 -33.85 10.29
CA SER A 29 21.88 -34.94 10.96
C SER A 29 23.27 -34.50 11.44
N PRO A 30 23.89 -35.19 12.42
CA PRO A 30 25.26 -34.90 12.83
C PRO A 30 26.26 -34.95 11.66
N THR A 31 26.09 -35.89 10.72
CA THR A 31 26.90 -36.01 9.51
C THR A 31 26.69 -34.82 8.57
N MET A 32 25.44 -34.40 8.35
CA MET A 32 25.13 -33.22 7.53
C MET A 32 25.72 -31.95 8.16
N LEU A 33 25.62 -31.78 9.48
CA LEU A 33 26.20 -30.64 10.18
C LEU A 33 27.72 -30.58 10.03
N GLN A 34 28.40 -31.72 10.07
CA GLN A 34 29.84 -31.78 9.82
C GLN A 34 30.17 -31.32 8.39
N GLN A 35 29.41 -31.76 7.38
CA GLN A 35 29.55 -31.31 5.99
C GLN A 35 29.30 -29.80 5.85
N ILE A 36 28.24 -29.27 6.47
CA ILE A 36 27.94 -27.83 6.48
C ILE A 36 29.11 -27.05 7.09
N LYS A 37 29.65 -27.48 8.23
CA LYS A 37 30.80 -26.81 8.87
C LYS A 37 32.05 -26.81 8.01
N GLN A 38 32.29 -27.86 7.21
CA GLN A 38 33.41 -27.93 6.29
C GLN A 38 33.30 -26.94 5.12
N SER A 39 32.10 -26.44 4.80
CA SER A 39 31.94 -25.40 3.78
C SER A 39 32.50 -24.04 4.22
N TYR A 40 32.53 -23.77 5.53
CA TYR A 40 33.11 -22.53 6.07
C TYR A 40 34.62 -22.69 6.27
N GLN A 41 35.41 -22.09 5.39
CA GLN A 41 36.88 -22.18 5.42
C GLN A 41 37.49 -21.36 6.58
N GLY A 42 36.82 -20.29 7.03
CA GLY A 42 37.30 -19.47 8.14
C GLY A 42 38.62 -18.76 7.84
N THR A 43 38.79 -18.31 6.59
CA THR A 43 40.00 -17.61 6.12
C THR A 43 40.21 -16.29 6.88
N PRO A 44 41.41 -15.66 6.80
CA PRO A 44 41.60 -14.31 7.33
C PRO A 44 40.59 -13.29 6.77
N ALA A 45 40.20 -13.42 5.51
CA ALA A 45 39.16 -12.59 4.89
C ALA A 45 37.78 -12.83 5.53
N ASP A 46 37.36 -14.10 5.70
CA ASP A 46 36.10 -14.44 6.36
C ASP A 46 36.05 -13.91 7.79
N LYS A 47 37.17 -14.02 8.53
CA LYS A 47 37.29 -13.50 9.89
C LYS A 47 37.18 -11.96 9.91
N ALA A 48 37.79 -11.27 8.96
CA ALA A 48 37.69 -9.82 8.83
C ALA A 48 36.26 -9.37 8.52
N ILE A 49 35.61 -10.00 7.53
CA ILE A 49 34.21 -9.73 7.15
C ILE A 49 33.28 -10.01 8.34
N ARG A 50 33.44 -11.15 9.01
CA ARG A 50 32.68 -11.49 10.21
C ARG A 50 32.81 -10.42 11.28
N ASN A 51 34.04 -10.01 11.60
CA ASN A 51 34.28 -8.96 12.61
C ASN A 51 33.64 -7.62 12.20
N ALA A 52 33.65 -7.27 10.91
CA ALA A 52 32.99 -6.07 10.41
C ALA A 52 31.47 -6.18 10.57
N ILE A 53 30.84 -7.26 10.10
CA ILE A 53 29.39 -7.47 10.16
C ILE A 53 28.90 -7.53 11.62
N THR A 54 29.61 -8.20 12.52
CA THR A 54 29.14 -8.34 13.92
C THR A 54 29.19 -7.05 14.73
N ASN A 55 29.90 -6.03 14.27
CA ASN A 55 30.09 -4.77 15.00
C ASN A 55 29.51 -3.55 14.28
N ASN A 56 28.90 -3.72 13.10
CA ASN A 56 28.36 -2.62 12.29
C ASN A 56 27.00 -2.99 11.70
N ASP A 57 26.25 -1.96 11.28
CA ASP A 57 25.07 -2.16 10.42
C ASP A 57 25.52 -2.73 9.07
N ILE A 58 24.97 -3.90 8.72
CA ILE A 58 25.31 -4.59 7.47
C ILE A 58 24.98 -3.76 6.23
N ASN A 59 23.96 -2.90 6.28
CA ASN A 59 23.60 -2.04 5.16
C ASN A 59 24.70 -1.03 4.85
N LYS A 60 25.42 -0.54 5.88
CA LYS A 60 26.55 0.38 5.69
C LYS A 60 27.75 -0.31 5.06
N LEU A 61 27.93 -1.61 5.32
CA LEU A 61 29.00 -2.42 4.72
C LEU A 61 28.69 -2.82 3.27
N ALA A 62 27.42 -2.97 2.95
CA ALA A 62 26.96 -3.37 1.61
C ALA A 62 26.83 -2.20 0.62
N VAL A 63 27.04 -0.94 1.02
CA VAL A 63 26.90 0.20 0.09
C VAL A 63 27.91 0.08 -1.05
N ASN A 64 27.41 0.00 -2.28
CA ASN A 64 28.23 0.06 -3.48
C ASN A 64 28.69 1.49 -3.74
N GLY A 65 29.98 1.77 -3.55
CA GLY A 65 30.56 3.09 -3.78
C GLY A 65 30.40 3.59 -5.22
N GLU A 66 30.40 2.69 -6.23
CA GLU A 66 30.30 3.06 -7.63
C GLU A 66 28.91 3.59 -8.00
N SER A 67 27.85 3.07 -7.35
CA SER A 67 26.47 3.55 -7.50
C SER A 67 26.28 5.02 -7.06
N LYS A 68 27.27 5.59 -6.36
CA LYS A 68 27.23 6.99 -5.92
C LYS A 68 27.67 7.98 -7.00
N ASN A 69 28.34 7.50 -8.05
CA ASN A 69 28.94 8.36 -9.05
C ASN A 69 27.91 8.84 -10.09
N ASN A 70 28.10 10.07 -10.58
CA ASN A 70 27.46 10.62 -11.80
C ASN A 70 25.91 10.65 -11.85
N LEU A 71 25.21 10.63 -10.72
CA LEU A 71 23.75 10.84 -10.71
C LEU A 71 23.42 12.32 -10.46
N ASP A 72 22.99 13.01 -11.52
CA ASP A 72 22.51 14.39 -11.45
C ASP A 72 20.99 14.46 -11.12
N THR A 73 20.49 15.65 -10.78
CA THR A 73 19.07 15.89 -10.45
C THR A 73 18.27 16.58 -11.56
N TYR A 74 18.84 16.72 -12.76
CA TYR A 74 18.19 17.26 -13.95
C TYR A 74 17.22 16.25 -14.58
N PHE A 75 16.11 16.75 -15.11
CA PHE A 75 15.10 15.97 -15.84
C PHE A 75 14.66 16.75 -17.08
N SER A 76 14.61 16.07 -18.24
CA SER A 76 14.10 16.65 -19.49
C SER A 76 12.63 17.07 -19.40
N ASN A 77 11.81 16.38 -18.59
CA ASN A 77 10.40 16.67 -18.41
C ASN A 77 10.00 16.54 -16.94
N LYS A 78 9.43 17.60 -16.36
CA LYS A 78 9.00 17.65 -14.97
C LYS A 78 7.70 18.43 -14.83
N VAL A 79 6.74 17.85 -14.12
CA VAL A 79 5.45 18.49 -13.82
C VAL A 79 5.64 19.56 -12.74
N GLU A 80 4.96 20.70 -12.88
CA GLU A 80 4.95 21.74 -11.85
C GLU A 80 4.02 21.33 -10.69
N SER A 81 4.56 21.34 -9.47
CA SER A 81 3.82 21.13 -8.22
C SER A 81 4.55 21.83 -7.08
N LYS A 82 3.81 22.18 -6.02
CA LYS A 82 4.32 22.95 -4.87
C LYS A 82 3.74 22.41 -3.57
N GLY A 83 4.54 22.51 -2.51
CA GLY A 83 4.24 22.03 -1.16
C GLY A 83 4.51 20.54 -1.01
N ILE A 84 5.40 20.14 -0.11
CA ILE A 84 5.65 18.71 0.15
C ILE A 84 4.76 18.24 1.30
N SER A 85 4.17 17.06 1.15
CA SER A 85 3.26 16.49 2.14
C SER A 85 3.98 15.51 3.09
N ASN A 86 3.40 15.25 4.28
CA ASN A 86 3.97 14.32 5.24
C ASN A 86 2.88 13.50 5.95
N GLN A 87 2.77 12.21 5.64
CA GLN A 87 1.80 11.30 6.24
C GLN A 87 2.15 10.88 7.68
N ARG A 88 3.38 11.14 8.13
CA ARG A 88 3.91 10.73 9.44
C ARG A 88 3.75 9.23 9.68
N SER A 89 3.36 8.82 10.88
CA SER A 89 3.21 7.41 11.27
C SER A 89 1.81 6.92 10.96
N SER A 90 1.44 6.94 9.68
CA SER A 90 0.16 6.42 9.18
C SER A 90 0.34 5.77 7.80
N GLY A 91 -0.48 4.77 7.48
CA GLY A 91 -0.47 4.05 6.20
C GLY A 91 -1.26 4.75 5.09
N ARG A 92 -1.27 6.09 5.07
CA ARG A 92 -2.13 6.91 4.19
C ARG A 92 -1.48 7.29 2.85
N CYS A 93 -0.35 6.68 2.48
CA CYS A 93 0.43 7.04 1.29
C CYS A 93 -0.40 7.09 0.00
N TRP A 94 -1.33 6.15 -0.17
CA TRP A 94 -2.25 6.08 -1.28
C TRP A 94 -3.13 7.33 -1.40
N LEU A 95 -3.64 7.81 -0.26
CA LEU A 95 -4.52 8.97 -0.19
C LEU A 95 -3.74 10.27 -0.43
N PHE A 96 -2.56 10.40 0.18
CA PHE A 96 -1.65 11.52 -0.08
C PHE A 96 -1.29 11.60 -1.56
N THR A 97 -0.89 10.47 -2.15
CA THR A 97 -0.55 10.37 -3.57
C THR A 97 -1.72 10.76 -4.47
N GLY A 98 -2.92 10.24 -4.21
CA GLY A 98 -4.12 10.61 -4.95
C GLY A 98 -4.42 12.10 -4.90
N LEU A 99 -4.39 12.69 -3.70
CA LEU A 99 -4.63 14.13 -3.53
C LEU A 99 -3.52 15.00 -4.12
N ASN A 100 -2.26 14.54 -4.13
CA ASN A 100 -1.14 15.27 -4.74
C ASN A 100 -1.30 15.41 -6.25
N VAL A 101 -1.83 14.38 -6.94
CA VAL A 101 -2.16 14.46 -8.38
C VAL A 101 -3.13 15.60 -8.65
N PHE A 102 -4.26 15.65 -7.94
CA PHE A 102 -5.29 16.66 -8.15
C PHE A 102 -4.86 18.06 -7.69
N ARG A 103 -4.03 18.12 -6.66
CA ARG A 103 -3.48 19.36 -6.12
C ARG A 103 -2.56 20.04 -7.13
N ALA A 104 -1.71 19.28 -7.82
CA ALA A 104 -0.88 19.81 -8.89
C ALA A 104 -1.73 20.39 -10.03
N GLN A 105 -2.83 19.71 -10.41
CA GLN A 105 -3.79 20.23 -11.40
C GLN A 105 -4.46 21.52 -10.93
N ALA A 106 -4.90 21.60 -9.67
CA ALA A 106 -5.51 22.80 -9.10
C ALA A 106 -4.52 23.97 -9.04
N ILE A 107 -3.26 23.71 -8.63
CA ILE A 107 -2.18 24.69 -8.60
C ILE A 107 -1.94 25.27 -9.99
N HIS A 108 -1.83 24.41 -11.00
CA HIS A 108 -1.61 24.83 -12.37
C HIS A 108 -2.81 25.62 -12.93
N LYS A 109 -4.04 25.11 -12.76
CA LYS A 109 -5.28 25.71 -13.28
C LYS A 109 -5.54 27.11 -12.72
N TYR A 110 -5.21 27.34 -11.46
CA TYR A 110 -5.57 28.57 -10.75
C TYR A 110 -4.37 29.46 -10.38
N ASP A 111 -3.18 29.16 -10.89
CA ASP A 111 -1.92 29.87 -10.58
C ASP A 111 -1.72 30.07 -9.07
N MET A 112 -1.89 28.98 -8.32
CA MET A 112 -1.80 29.01 -6.86
C MET A 112 -0.36 28.82 -6.37
N GLY A 113 -0.11 29.28 -5.15
CA GLY A 113 1.10 28.96 -4.39
C GLY A 113 1.07 27.53 -3.85
N GLU A 114 1.73 27.32 -2.71
CA GLU A 114 1.58 26.07 -1.96
C GLU A 114 0.13 25.86 -1.52
N PHE A 115 -0.40 24.68 -1.80
CA PHE A 115 -1.76 24.28 -1.45
C PHE A 115 -1.77 22.78 -1.14
N GLN A 116 -2.68 22.35 -0.25
CA GLN A 116 -2.95 20.95 0.06
C GLN A 116 -4.45 20.76 0.31
N PHE A 117 -5.00 19.65 -0.18
CA PHE A 117 -6.28 19.13 0.28
C PHE A 117 -6.09 18.45 1.64
N SER A 118 -7.14 18.42 2.47
CA SER A 118 -7.12 17.72 3.75
C SER A 118 -7.13 16.21 3.55
N GLN A 119 -6.02 15.55 3.89
CA GLN A 119 -5.94 14.10 3.93
C GLN A 119 -6.75 13.56 5.12
N ASN A 120 -6.77 14.27 6.26
CA ASN A 120 -7.59 13.90 7.42
C ASN A 120 -9.10 13.83 7.07
N TYR A 121 -9.62 14.78 6.28
CA TYR A 121 -11.02 14.77 5.83
C TYR A 121 -11.38 13.51 5.07
N SER A 122 -10.62 13.18 4.04
CA SER A 122 -10.87 11.98 3.23
C SER A 122 -10.61 10.70 4.02
N PHE A 123 -9.62 10.70 4.92
CA PHE A 123 -9.32 9.56 5.77
C PHE A 123 -10.45 9.26 6.77
N PHE A 124 -11.12 10.28 7.32
CA PHE A 124 -12.30 10.08 8.17
C PHE A 124 -13.36 9.23 7.46
N TRP A 125 -13.72 9.61 6.23
CA TRP A 125 -14.76 8.93 5.46
C TRP A 125 -14.32 7.54 5.00
N ASP A 126 -13.04 7.40 4.63
CA ASP A 126 -12.44 6.10 4.32
C ASP A 126 -12.62 5.10 5.47
N GLN A 127 -12.26 5.49 6.69
CA GLN A 127 -12.33 4.60 7.85
C GLN A 127 -13.78 4.24 8.21
N LEU A 128 -14.73 5.17 8.03
CA LEU A 128 -16.15 4.90 8.24
C LEU A 128 -16.71 3.94 7.18
N GLU A 129 -16.36 4.12 5.91
CA GLU A 129 -16.79 3.25 4.81
C GLU A 129 -16.20 1.84 4.92
N LYS A 130 -14.92 1.73 5.29
CA LYS A 130 -14.28 0.43 5.56
C LYS A 130 -14.94 -0.30 6.73
N ALA A 131 -15.29 0.42 7.80
CA ALA A 131 -16.05 -0.16 8.91
C ALA A 131 -17.42 -0.68 8.45
N ASN A 132 -18.13 0.06 7.59
CA ASN A 132 -19.39 -0.39 7.00
C ASN A 132 -19.20 -1.61 6.07
N LEU A 133 -18.17 -1.60 5.22
CA LEU A 133 -17.79 -2.71 4.34
C LEU A 133 -17.56 -3.99 5.14
N PHE A 134 -16.79 -3.92 6.23
CA PHE A 134 -16.57 -5.07 7.12
C PHE A 134 -17.88 -5.58 7.72
N LEU A 135 -18.68 -4.71 8.35
CA LEU A 135 -19.92 -5.13 9.01
C LEU A 135 -20.94 -5.69 8.02
N GLN A 136 -21.03 -5.12 6.82
CA GLN A 136 -21.86 -5.68 5.75
C GLN A 136 -21.34 -7.03 5.27
N GLY A 137 -20.03 -7.18 5.09
CA GLY A 137 -19.42 -8.48 4.76
C GLY A 137 -19.72 -9.55 5.81
N ILE A 138 -19.77 -9.18 7.09
CA ILE A 138 -20.21 -10.08 8.16
C ILE A 138 -21.69 -10.46 8.01
N ILE A 139 -22.58 -9.53 7.70
CA ILE A 139 -24.00 -9.82 7.45
C ILE A 139 -24.14 -10.76 6.26
N ASP A 140 -23.44 -10.50 5.16
CA ASP A 140 -23.49 -11.29 3.93
C ASP A 140 -23.00 -12.73 4.16
N THR A 141 -22.03 -12.90 5.06
CA THR A 141 -21.41 -14.20 5.39
C THR A 141 -21.93 -14.82 6.69
N ARG A 142 -22.98 -14.27 7.30
CA ARG A 142 -23.45 -14.64 8.65
C ARG A 142 -23.77 -16.11 8.85
N LEU A 143 -24.22 -16.80 7.79
CA LEU A 143 -24.61 -18.22 7.82
C LEU A 143 -23.44 -19.18 7.55
N LYS A 144 -22.27 -18.67 7.13
CA LYS A 144 -21.07 -19.46 6.90
C LYS A 144 -20.39 -19.81 8.24
N PRO A 145 -19.66 -20.93 8.35
CA PRO A 145 -18.92 -21.24 9.56
C PRO A 145 -17.74 -20.27 9.79
N MET A 146 -17.20 -20.23 11.00
CA MET A 146 -16.12 -19.29 11.37
C MET A 146 -14.80 -19.57 10.64
N ASP A 147 -14.57 -20.81 10.23
CA ASP A 147 -13.41 -21.28 9.47
C ASP A 147 -13.59 -21.17 7.94
N ASP A 148 -14.70 -20.58 7.47
CA ASP A 148 -14.82 -20.18 6.06
C ASP A 148 -13.76 -19.13 5.74
N LYS A 149 -13.03 -19.30 4.63
CA LYS A 149 -11.90 -18.44 4.26
C LYS A 149 -12.27 -16.96 4.18
N MET A 150 -13.49 -16.62 3.72
CA MET A 150 -13.92 -15.23 3.64
C MET A 150 -14.21 -14.68 5.04
N VAL A 151 -14.84 -15.47 5.91
CA VAL A 151 -15.09 -15.08 7.31
C VAL A 151 -13.77 -14.86 8.04
N GLU A 152 -12.83 -15.79 7.90
CA GLU A 152 -11.48 -15.68 8.46
C GLU A 152 -10.76 -14.43 7.94
N TRP A 153 -10.82 -14.17 6.63
CA TRP A 153 -10.21 -12.98 6.02
C TRP A 153 -10.83 -11.68 6.53
N LEU A 154 -12.15 -11.58 6.64
CA LEU A 154 -12.84 -10.40 7.19
C LEU A 154 -12.38 -10.11 8.63
N PHE A 155 -12.33 -11.14 9.49
CA PHE A 155 -11.90 -10.96 10.88
C PHE A 155 -10.39 -10.69 11.04
N LYS A 156 -9.57 -11.08 10.05
CA LYS A 156 -8.16 -10.69 9.98
C LYS A 156 -8.01 -9.23 9.55
N ASN A 157 -8.87 -8.74 8.66
CA ASN A 157 -8.78 -7.42 8.02
C ASN A 157 -10.00 -6.53 8.29
N PRO A 158 -10.36 -6.22 9.56
CA PRO A 158 -11.58 -5.44 9.83
C PRO A 158 -11.47 -3.98 9.44
N ILE A 159 -10.26 -3.41 9.50
CA ILE A 159 -9.95 -2.02 9.17
C ILE A 159 -8.43 -1.87 9.02
N GLY A 160 -8.00 -0.95 8.16
CA GLY A 160 -6.60 -0.57 7.97
C GLY A 160 -6.49 0.79 7.29
N ASP A 161 -5.32 1.40 7.38
CA ASP A 161 -5.07 2.71 6.77
C ASP A 161 -4.91 2.63 5.25
N GLY A 162 -4.21 1.59 4.78
CA GLY A 162 -3.80 1.39 3.39
C GLY A 162 -4.95 1.30 2.40
N GLY A 163 -4.64 1.40 1.12
CA GLY A 163 -5.65 1.42 0.07
C GLY A 163 -5.11 1.76 -1.30
N GLN A 164 -6.01 1.93 -2.27
CA GLN A 164 -5.61 2.23 -3.65
C GLN A 164 -6.42 3.38 -4.25
N PHE A 165 -6.11 3.73 -5.49
CA PHE A 165 -6.77 4.83 -6.19
C PHE A 165 -8.29 4.66 -6.35
N THR A 166 -8.80 3.43 -6.38
CA THR A 166 -10.26 3.17 -6.35
C THR A 166 -10.89 3.79 -5.11
N GLY A 167 -10.28 3.63 -3.93
CA GLY A 167 -10.67 4.31 -2.71
C GLY A 167 -10.63 5.83 -2.84
N VAL A 168 -9.60 6.39 -3.50
CA VAL A 168 -9.51 7.84 -3.73
C VAL A 168 -10.70 8.28 -4.55
N SER A 169 -10.96 7.60 -5.67
CA SER A 169 -12.06 7.94 -6.56
C SER A 169 -13.43 7.84 -5.88
N ASP A 170 -13.66 6.80 -5.06
CA ASP A 170 -14.94 6.59 -4.39
C ASP A 170 -15.19 7.58 -3.27
N ILE A 171 -14.20 7.81 -2.40
CA ILE A 171 -14.33 8.71 -1.25
C ILE A 171 -14.47 10.17 -1.73
N LEU A 172 -13.60 10.62 -2.64
CA LEU A 172 -13.64 12.01 -3.10
C LEU A 172 -14.92 12.30 -3.88
N THR A 173 -15.40 11.36 -4.70
CA THR A 173 -16.66 11.54 -5.44
C THR A 173 -17.86 11.58 -4.50
N LYS A 174 -17.90 10.74 -3.46
CA LYS A 174 -19.05 10.62 -2.55
C LYS A 174 -19.09 11.73 -1.50
N TYR A 175 -17.95 12.14 -0.96
CA TYR A 175 -17.87 13.09 0.15
C TYR A 175 -17.29 14.45 -0.22
N GLY A 176 -16.65 14.58 -1.38
CA GLY A 176 -15.96 15.78 -1.79
C GLY A 176 -14.58 15.92 -1.14
N VAL A 177 -14.05 17.13 -1.17
CA VAL A 177 -12.74 17.47 -0.59
C VAL A 177 -12.79 18.83 0.07
N VAL A 178 -11.86 19.08 0.99
CA VAL A 178 -11.68 20.39 1.63
C VAL A 178 -10.20 20.78 1.65
N PRO A 179 -9.86 22.07 1.73
CA PRO A 179 -8.48 22.50 2.00
C PRO A 179 -7.94 21.93 3.31
N ALA A 180 -6.63 21.67 3.39
CA ALA A 180 -5.97 21.17 4.61
C ALA A 180 -6.15 22.11 5.82
N GLU A 181 -6.31 23.41 5.59
CA GLU A 181 -6.57 24.39 6.66
C GLU A 181 -8.00 24.37 7.19
N VAL A 182 -8.94 23.75 6.48
CA VAL A 182 -10.36 23.64 6.89
C VAL A 182 -10.59 22.43 7.79
N MET A 183 -9.89 21.32 7.54
CA MET A 183 -9.83 20.18 8.45
C MET A 183 -8.38 19.75 8.61
N VAL A 184 -7.74 20.25 9.66
CA VAL A 184 -6.32 20.02 9.94
C VAL A 184 -6.05 18.58 10.40
N GLU A 185 -4.80 18.16 10.29
CA GLU A 185 -4.32 16.92 10.90
C GLU A 185 -4.42 16.97 12.44
N THR A 186 -4.66 15.81 13.06
CA THR A 186 -4.69 15.63 14.52
C THR A 186 -3.49 14.80 14.99
N ASN A 187 -3.42 14.52 16.31
CA ASN A 187 -2.45 13.55 16.81
C ASN A 187 -2.71 12.15 16.22
N SER A 188 -3.97 11.71 16.19
CA SER A 188 -4.33 10.38 15.70
C SER A 188 -4.18 10.25 14.20
N SER A 189 -4.46 11.29 13.40
CA SER A 189 -4.24 11.20 11.94
C SER A 189 -2.74 11.09 11.59
N ASN A 190 -1.85 11.71 12.38
CA ASN A 190 -0.40 11.59 12.22
C ASN A 190 0.20 10.32 12.87
N SER A 191 -0.59 9.55 13.63
CA SER A 191 -0.16 8.36 14.36
C SER A 191 -1.35 7.42 14.61
N THR A 192 -1.83 6.78 13.54
CA THR A 192 -3.14 6.09 13.48
C THR A 192 -3.21 4.79 14.28
N GLY A 193 -2.07 4.12 14.52
CA GLY A 193 -2.04 2.75 15.04
C GLY A 193 -2.90 2.50 16.28
N ARG A 194 -2.98 3.44 17.24
CA ARG A 194 -3.85 3.27 18.42
C ARG A 194 -5.34 3.38 18.10
N MET A 195 -5.72 4.33 17.26
CA MET A 195 -7.10 4.51 16.81
C MET A 195 -7.57 3.29 16.02
N SER A 196 -6.80 2.88 15.01
CA SER A 196 -7.13 1.75 14.13
C SER A 196 -7.26 0.44 14.92
N ASN A 197 -6.38 0.21 15.92
CA ASN A 197 -6.48 -0.94 16.82
C ASN A 197 -7.78 -0.96 17.64
N LEU A 198 -8.16 0.17 18.26
CA LEU A 198 -9.38 0.23 19.07
C LEU A 198 -10.65 0.07 18.21
N ILE A 199 -10.68 0.69 17.03
CA ILE A 199 -11.78 0.54 16.08
C ILE A 199 -11.85 -0.91 15.59
N GLY A 200 -10.71 -1.50 15.21
CA GLY A 200 -10.63 -2.90 14.77
C GLY A 200 -11.13 -3.88 15.83
N LEU A 201 -10.75 -3.70 17.11
CA LEU A 201 -11.27 -4.51 18.21
C LEU A 201 -12.80 -4.40 18.32
N LYS A 202 -13.34 -3.18 18.23
CA LYS A 202 -14.78 -2.94 18.32
C LYS A 202 -15.54 -3.53 17.13
N LEU A 203 -14.98 -3.43 15.93
CA LEU A 203 -15.54 -4.06 14.73
C LEU A 203 -15.58 -5.58 14.87
N LYS A 204 -14.51 -6.23 15.35
CA LYS A 204 -14.52 -7.68 15.59
C LYS A 204 -15.59 -8.08 16.62
N GLU A 205 -15.74 -7.33 17.71
CA GLU A 205 -16.81 -7.54 18.68
C GLU A 205 -18.21 -7.44 18.03
N TYR A 206 -18.44 -6.40 17.23
CA TYR A 206 -19.68 -6.21 16.49
C TYR A 206 -19.93 -7.28 15.43
N GLY A 207 -18.88 -7.76 14.77
CA GLY A 207 -18.96 -8.87 13.84
C GLY A 207 -19.48 -10.15 14.52
N LEU A 208 -18.99 -10.46 15.72
CA LEU A 208 -19.50 -11.58 16.51
C LEU A 208 -20.97 -11.36 16.92
N GLN A 209 -21.31 -10.17 17.42
CA GLN A 209 -22.68 -9.84 17.83
C GLN A 209 -23.69 -9.95 16.68
N LEU A 210 -23.35 -9.50 15.47
CA LEU A 210 -24.21 -9.61 14.29
C LEU A 210 -24.43 -11.07 13.89
N ARG A 211 -23.37 -11.90 13.97
CA ARG A 211 -23.45 -13.33 13.68
C ARG A 211 -24.33 -14.05 14.71
N ASP A 212 -24.14 -13.79 16.00
CA ASP A 212 -24.97 -14.35 17.06
C ASP A 212 -26.43 -13.93 16.91
N LEU A 213 -26.69 -12.64 16.67
CA LEU A 213 -28.03 -12.11 16.45
C LEU A 213 -28.72 -12.79 15.25
N SER A 214 -27.96 -13.12 14.19
CA SER A 214 -28.49 -13.82 13.02
C SER A 214 -28.96 -15.26 13.29
N THR A 215 -28.50 -15.87 14.39
CA THR A 215 -28.95 -17.21 14.81
C THR A 215 -30.22 -17.18 15.67
N THR A 216 -30.62 -15.99 16.14
CA THR A 216 -31.84 -15.84 16.95
C THR A 216 -33.08 -16.04 16.08
N LYS A 217 -34.01 -16.88 16.54
CA LYS A 217 -35.24 -17.20 15.80
C LYS A 217 -36.06 -15.94 15.55
N GLY A 218 -36.38 -15.68 14.29
CA GLY A 218 -37.19 -14.53 13.86
C GLY A 218 -36.39 -13.28 13.50
N THR A 219 -35.06 -13.27 13.71
CA THR A 219 -34.20 -12.18 13.23
C THR A 219 -34.21 -12.11 11.72
N THR A 220 -34.51 -10.93 11.18
CA THR A 220 -34.46 -10.65 9.74
C THR A 220 -33.16 -9.94 9.36
N VAL A 221 -32.85 -9.89 8.05
CA VAL A 221 -31.71 -9.08 7.57
C VAL A 221 -31.91 -7.60 7.91
N ALA A 222 -33.15 -7.09 7.86
CA ALA A 222 -33.44 -5.70 8.22
C ALA A 222 -33.11 -5.39 9.68
N ASP A 223 -33.28 -6.35 10.60
CA ASP A 223 -32.88 -6.19 12.01
C ASP A 223 -31.35 -6.08 12.14
N LEU A 224 -30.60 -6.86 11.36
CA LEU A 224 -29.14 -6.79 11.31
C LEU A 224 -28.66 -5.45 10.73
N GLU A 225 -29.28 -4.97 9.66
CA GLU A 225 -28.96 -3.65 9.05
C GLU A 225 -29.26 -2.48 10.00
N LYS A 226 -30.38 -2.55 10.73
CA LYS A 226 -30.68 -1.60 11.79
C LYS A 226 -29.60 -1.63 12.87
N LYS A 227 -29.19 -2.83 13.30
CA LYS A 227 -28.14 -2.97 14.31
C LYS A 227 -26.79 -2.45 13.83
N LYS A 228 -26.43 -2.73 12.57
CA LYS A 228 -25.23 -2.19 11.91
C LYS A 228 -25.22 -0.67 11.94
N THR A 229 -26.36 -0.02 11.69
CA THR A 229 -26.46 1.45 11.74
C THR A 229 -26.13 2.00 13.13
N GLU A 230 -26.65 1.39 14.19
CA GLU A 230 -26.30 1.76 15.58
C GLU A 230 -24.80 1.57 15.88
N MET A 231 -24.25 0.44 15.42
CA MET A 231 -22.83 0.11 15.56
C MET A 231 -21.95 1.15 14.84
N LEU A 232 -22.29 1.53 13.60
CA LEU A 232 -21.61 2.58 12.84
C LEU A 232 -21.71 3.95 13.53
N GLY A 233 -22.80 4.26 14.23
CA GLY A 233 -22.89 5.46 15.07
C GLY A 233 -21.82 5.50 16.17
N THR A 234 -21.50 4.33 16.76
CA THR A 234 -20.39 4.22 17.73
C THR A 234 -19.03 4.41 17.04
N ILE A 235 -18.83 3.82 15.86
CA ILE A 235 -17.60 4.00 15.07
C ILE A 235 -17.41 5.46 14.67
N TYR A 236 -18.45 6.12 14.17
CA TYR A 236 -18.45 7.55 13.84
C TYR A 236 -18.00 8.39 15.05
N ARG A 237 -18.56 8.13 16.24
CA ARG A 237 -18.14 8.81 17.47
C ARG A 237 -16.66 8.58 17.77
N MET A 238 -16.14 7.36 17.59
CA MET A 238 -14.71 7.08 17.79
C MET A 238 -13.84 7.86 16.80
N LEU A 239 -14.26 7.95 15.53
CA LEU A 239 -13.56 8.74 14.51
C LEU A 239 -13.58 10.23 14.84
N VAL A 240 -14.73 10.81 15.21
CA VAL A 240 -14.84 12.22 15.60
C VAL A 240 -13.91 12.57 16.77
N LEU A 241 -13.83 11.71 17.79
CA LEU A 241 -12.95 11.92 18.93
C LEU A 241 -11.45 11.90 18.59
N ASN A 242 -11.06 11.29 17.46
CA ASN A 242 -9.67 11.15 17.05
C ASN A 242 -9.28 12.10 15.91
N LEU A 243 -10.19 12.35 14.98
CA LEU A 243 -9.92 13.02 13.71
C LEU A 243 -10.63 14.38 13.60
N GLY A 244 -11.56 14.68 14.51
CA GLY A 244 -12.46 15.83 14.41
C GLY A 244 -13.71 15.52 13.60
N GLU A 245 -14.73 16.36 13.75
CA GLU A 245 -15.97 16.24 12.98
C GLU A 245 -15.79 16.84 11.58
N PRO A 246 -16.12 16.12 10.49
CA PRO A 246 -15.98 16.65 9.14
C PRO A 246 -16.83 17.90 8.90
N PRO A 247 -16.25 18.99 8.37
CA PRO A 247 -16.98 20.20 8.03
C PRO A 247 -17.99 19.93 6.91
N THR A 248 -19.18 20.51 7.04
CA THR A 248 -20.25 20.44 6.02
C THR A 248 -20.33 21.71 5.17
N LYS A 249 -19.84 22.83 5.71
CA LYS A 249 -19.69 24.13 5.06
C LYS A 249 -18.46 24.86 5.58
N PHE A 250 -17.81 25.65 4.73
CA PHE A 250 -16.66 26.47 5.10
C PHE A 250 -16.51 27.66 4.17
N THR A 251 -15.98 28.77 4.67
CA THR A 251 -15.56 29.90 3.82
C THR A 251 -14.06 29.78 3.57
N TRP A 252 -13.64 29.84 2.31
CA TRP A 252 -12.24 29.73 1.93
C TRP A 252 -11.82 30.84 0.99
N THR A 253 -10.60 31.34 1.19
CA THR A 253 -10.00 32.39 0.34
C THR A 253 -8.87 31.80 -0.48
N ARG A 254 -9.08 31.68 -1.80
CA ARG A 254 -8.02 31.29 -2.72
C ARG A 254 -6.95 32.36 -2.78
N LYS A 255 -5.69 31.97 -2.73
CA LYS A 255 -4.54 32.85 -2.91
C LYS A 255 -3.80 32.55 -4.20
N ASP A 256 -3.24 33.59 -4.82
CA ASP A 256 -2.35 33.46 -5.98
C ASP A 256 -0.97 32.90 -5.57
N ALA A 257 -0.09 32.68 -6.55
CA ALA A 257 1.28 32.23 -6.33
C ALA A 257 2.13 33.14 -5.42
N LYS A 258 1.73 34.41 -5.23
CA LYS A 258 2.40 35.39 -4.35
C LYS A 258 1.79 35.45 -2.95
N GLY A 259 0.70 34.71 -2.70
CA GLY A 259 -0.02 34.69 -1.44
C GLY A 259 -1.09 35.78 -1.29
N ASN A 260 -1.38 36.55 -2.33
CA ASN A 260 -2.44 37.57 -2.29
C ASN A 260 -3.82 36.90 -2.38
N PRO A 261 -4.83 37.35 -1.63
CA PRO A 261 -6.19 36.86 -1.76
C PRO A 261 -6.75 37.20 -3.15
N VAL A 262 -7.31 36.21 -3.82
CA VAL A 262 -7.93 36.35 -5.15
C VAL A 262 -9.44 36.33 -5.05
N GLU A 263 -9.99 35.38 -4.29
CA GLU A 263 -11.43 35.17 -4.19
C GLU A 263 -11.78 34.48 -2.88
N THR A 264 -12.86 34.93 -2.23
CA THR A 264 -13.43 34.32 -1.02
C THR A 264 -14.84 33.84 -1.31
N LYS A 265 -15.12 32.57 -1.05
CA LYS A 265 -16.41 31.92 -1.30
C LYS A 265 -16.78 31.00 -0.14
N GLU A 266 -18.09 30.80 0.08
CA GLU A 266 -18.60 29.69 0.89
C GLU A 266 -18.67 28.43 0.02
N TYR A 267 -18.19 27.31 0.56
CA TYR A 267 -18.20 26.01 -0.06
C TYR A 267 -18.84 24.96 0.84
N THR A 268 -19.49 23.98 0.23
CA THR A 268 -19.56 22.61 0.77
C THR A 268 -18.37 21.80 0.23
N PRO A 269 -17.98 20.69 0.89
CA PRO A 269 -16.94 19.79 0.38
C PRO A 269 -17.18 19.32 -1.07
N GLN A 270 -18.44 19.07 -1.42
CA GLN A 270 -18.85 18.69 -2.77
C GLN A 270 -18.69 19.83 -3.78
N SER A 271 -19.10 21.06 -3.46
CA SER A 271 -18.88 22.19 -4.36
C SER A 271 -17.39 22.49 -4.58
N PHE A 272 -16.56 22.32 -3.54
CA PHE A 272 -15.12 22.49 -3.64
C PHE A 272 -14.47 21.39 -4.49
N PHE A 273 -14.91 20.14 -4.34
CA PHE A 273 -14.52 19.05 -5.24
C PHE A 273 -14.82 19.37 -6.70
N GLN A 274 -16.03 19.86 -7.01
CA GLN A 274 -16.41 20.19 -8.38
C GLN A 274 -15.58 21.34 -8.98
N GLU A 275 -15.24 22.35 -8.17
CA GLU A 275 -14.46 23.51 -8.66
C GLU A 275 -12.96 23.18 -8.84
N TYR A 276 -12.37 22.43 -7.91
CA TYR A 276 -10.90 22.22 -7.88
C TYR A 276 -10.44 20.88 -8.44
N ILE A 277 -11.33 19.90 -8.56
CA ILE A 277 -11.05 18.60 -9.18
C ILE A 277 -11.95 18.42 -10.42
N GLY A 278 -13.27 18.41 -10.24
CA GLY A 278 -14.26 18.47 -11.32
C GLY A 278 -14.27 17.30 -12.31
N ASP A 279 -13.46 16.26 -12.07
CA ASP A 279 -13.29 15.11 -12.96
C ASP A 279 -14.14 13.91 -12.52
N ASP A 280 -14.60 13.12 -13.49
CA ASP A 280 -15.17 11.79 -13.23
C ASP A 280 -14.06 10.81 -12.85
N LEU A 281 -13.66 10.84 -11.58
CA LEU A 281 -12.56 10.03 -11.05
C LEU A 281 -12.79 8.53 -11.23
N ARG A 282 -14.07 8.10 -11.21
CA ARG A 282 -14.45 6.69 -11.29
C ARG A 282 -14.34 6.10 -12.68
N ASN A 283 -14.43 6.94 -13.72
CA ASN A 283 -14.49 6.47 -15.10
C ASN A 283 -13.37 7.03 -15.98
N ASN A 284 -12.69 8.12 -15.60
CA ASN A 284 -11.63 8.73 -16.40
C ASN A 284 -10.23 8.18 -16.11
N TYR A 285 -10.08 7.31 -15.13
CA TYR A 285 -8.78 6.75 -14.74
C TYR A 285 -8.76 5.23 -14.87
N VAL A 286 -7.57 4.70 -15.17
CA VAL A 286 -7.32 3.26 -15.31
C VAL A 286 -6.08 2.92 -14.50
N MET A 287 -6.15 1.84 -13.73
CA MET A 287 -4.98 1.28 -13.08
C MET A 287 -4.29 0.30 -14.02
N LEU A 288 -3.01 0.55 -14.27
CA LEU A 288 -2.09 -0.32 -14.97
C LEU A 288 -1.21 -1.00 -13.92
N MET A 289 -0.91 -2.27 -14.14
CA MET A 289 -0.01 -3.03 -13.28
C MET A 289 1.03 -3.75 -14.13
N ASN A 290 2.26 -3.85 -13.62
CA ASN A 290 3.25 -4.78 -14.15
C ASN A 290 3.42 -5.96 -13.19
N ASP A 291 2.68 -7.02 -13.46
CA ASP A 291 2.75 -8.28 -12.73
C ASP A 291 3.16 -9.43 -13.67
N PRO A 292 4.47 -9.76 -13.75
CA PRO A 292 4.96 -10.87 -14.56
C PRO A 292 4.56 -12.25 -14.02
N SER A 293 3.92 -12.35 -12.84
CA SER A 293 3.40 -13.62 -12.34
C SER A 293 2.08 -14.03 -12.97
N ARG A 294 1.43 -13.11 -13.70
CA ARG A 294 0.15 -13.28 -14.39
C ARG A 294 0.27 -12.96 -15.87
N ASP A 295 -0.72 -13.38 -16.64
CA ASP A 295 -0.75 -13.09 -18.08
C ASP A 295 -0.88 -11.58 -18.31
N TYR A 296 -0.09 -11.07 -19.25
CA TYR A 296 -0.23 -9.71 -19.72
C TYR A 296 -1.42 -9.56 -20.66
N TYR A 297 -1.85 -8.31 -20.86
CA TYR A 297 -2.96 -7.92 -21.72
C TYR A 297 -4.32 -8.50 -21.28
N LYS A 298 -4.46 -8.66 -19.96
CA LYS A 298 -5.66 -9.14 -19.29
C LYS A 298 -6.15 -8.12 -18.28
N LEU A 299 -7.47 -8.12 -18.11
CA LEU A 299 -8.14 -7.36 -17.06
C LEU A 299 -8.33 -8.27 -15.85
N TYR A 300 -7.95 -7.79 -14.66
CA TYR A 300 -8.11 -8.49 -13.39
C TYR A 300 -8.93 -7.64 -12.42
N GLU A 301 -9.67 -8.30 -11.55
CA GLU A 301 -10.45 -7.67 -10.48
C GLU A 301 -10.25 -8.45 -9.18
N ILE A 302 -9.85 -7.77 -8.10
CA ILE A 302 -9.65 -8.40 -6.78
C ILE A 302 -10.94 -8.27 -5.96
N ASP A 303 -11.48 -9.39 -5.51
CA ASP A 303 -12.72 -9.42 -4.77
C ASP A 303 -12.59 -8.75 -3.39
N TYR A 304 -13.60 -8.01 -2.96
CA TYR A 304 -13.65 -7.24 -1.71
C TYR A 304 -12.57 -6.17 -1.52
N ASP A 305 -11.65 -5.99 -2.48
CA ASP A 305 -10.62 -4.97 -2.44
C ASP A 305 -11.19 -3.62 -2.90
N ARG A 306 -11.96 -3.01 -2.00
CA ARG A 306 -12.67 -1.74 -2.17
C ARG A 306 -12.78 -1.05 -0.83
N HIS A 307 -13.12 0.23 -0.85
CA HIS A 307 -13.17 1.05 0.37
C HIS A 307 -14.61 1.22 0.88
N ALA A 308 -15.58 1.30 -0.03
CA ALA A 308 -17.00 1.37 0.28
C ALA A 308 -17.70 0.10 -0.22
N TYR A 309 -18.76 -0.33 0.47
CA TYR A 309 -19.51 -1.53 0.07
C TYR A 309 -20.17 -1.40 -1.31
N ASP A 310 -20.68 -0.21 -1.62
CA ASP A 310 -21.23 0.18 -2.92
C ASP A 310 -20.17 0.71 -3.90
N GLY A 311 -18.88 0.64 -3.52
CA GLY A 311 -17.75 1.07 -4.33
C GLY A 311 -17.29 0.03 -5.35
N LYS A 312 -16.28 0.41 -6.14
CA LYS A 312 -15.67 -0.49 -7.14
C LYS A 312 -14.54 -1.29 -6.51
N ASN A 313 -14.53 -2.59 -6.77
CA ASN A 313 -13.36 -3.41 -6.54
C ASN A 313 -12.17 -2.89 -7.33
N TRP A 314 -10.98 -3.12 -6.81
CA TRP A 314 -9.75 -2.89 -7.52
C TRP A 314 -9.75 -3.71 -8.81
N THR A 315 -9.80 -3.00 -9.92
CA THR A 315 -9.66 -3.53 -11.29
C THR A 315 -8.41 -2.96 -11.93
N TYR A 316 -7.59 -3.80 -12.57
CA TYR A 316 -6.36 -3.36 -13.23
C TYR A 316 -6.12 -4.07 -14.57
N VAL A 317 -5.44 -3.36 -15.46
CA VAL A 317 -4.92 -3.89 -16.73
C VAL A 317 -3.47 -4.32 -16.51
N ASN A 318 -3.17 -5.62 -16.65
CA ASN A 318 -1.80 -6.12 -16.52
C ASN A 318 -1.04 -5.95 -17.84
N LEU A 319 0.13 -5.31 -17.80
CA LEU A 319 0.93 -4.98 -19.00
C LEU A 319 2.43 -5.18 -18.78
N PRO A 320 3.20 -5.41 -19.86
CA PRO A 320 4.65 -5.25 -19.83
C PRO A 320 5.02 -3.82 -19.46
N ILE A 321 6.17 -3.67 -18.78
CA ILE A 321 6.62 -2.38 -18.26
C ILE A 321 6.80 -1.31 -19.34
N GLU A 322 7.24 -1.70 -20.54
CA GLU A 322 7.49 -0.77 -21.65
C GLU A 322 6.21 -0.08 -22.13
N ASP A 323 5.09 -0.80 -22.18
CA ASP A 323 3.79 -0.24 -22.54
C ASP A 323 3.32 0.77 -21.48
N ILE A 324 3.58 0.48 -20.20
CA ILE A 324 3.27 1.40 -19.09
C ILE A 324 4.11 2.67 -19.17
N LYS A 325 5.42 2.54 -19.44
CA LYS A 325 6.33 3.69 -19.59
C LYS A 325 5.88 4.64 -20.70
N GLN A 326 5.39 4.12 -21.82
CA GLN A 326 4.87 4.96 -22.91
C GLN A 326 3.76 5.91 -22.43
N MET A 327 2.79 5.37 -21.68
CA MET A 327 1.68 6.15 -21.14
C MET A 327 2.13 7.12 -20.04
N ALA A 328 3.09 6.71 -19.21
CA ALA A 328 3.69 7.57 -18.21
C ALA A 328 4.40 8.78 -18.84
N ILE A 329 5.20 8.56 -19.88
CA ILE A 329 5.91 9.63 -20.62
C ILE A 329 4.90 10.60 -21.24
N ALA A 330 3.82 10.09 -21.85
CA ALA A 330 2.78 10.92 -22.43
C ALA A 330 2.11 11.84 -21.39
N SER A 331 1.78 11.30 -20.21
CA SER A 331 1.19 12.09 -19.12
C SER A 331 2.12 13.17 -18.57
N ILE A 332 3.42 12.84 -18.38
CA ILE A 332 4.41 13.80 -17.86
C ILE A 332 4.67 14.92 -18.88
N LYS A 333 4.69 14.61 -20.18
CA LYS A 333 4.83 15.61 -21.25
C LYS A 333 3.64 16.57 -21.33
N ASP A 334 2.45 16.11 -20.94
CA ASP A 334 1.24 16.94 -20.79
C ASP A 334 1.11 17.51 -19.36
N SER A 335 2.23 17.65 -18.65
CA SER A 335 2.33 18.23 -17.30
C SER A 335 1.33 17.65 -16.29
N THR A 336 1.05 16.35 -16.37
CA THR A 336 0.10 15.67 -15.50
C THR A 336 0.80 14.62 -14.65
N MET A 337 0.79 14.82 -13.33
CA MET A 337 1.24 13.85 -12.32
C MET A 337 0.38 12.58 -12.33
N MET A 338 0.95 11.46 -11.88
CA MET A 338 0.25 10.18 -11.79
C MET A 338 0.43 9.53 -10.43
N TYR A 339 -0.60 8.82 -9.97
CA TYR A 339 -0.47 7.90 -8.85
C TYR A 339 0.40 6.72 -9.28
N PHE A 340 1.42 6.41 -8.50
CA PHE A 340 2.40 5.36 -8.75
C PHE A 340 2.61 4.55 -7.47
N SER A 341 2.92 3.27 -7.60
CA SER A 341 3.33 2.47 -6.45
C SER A 341 4.46 1.51 -6.76
N CYS A 342 5.21 1.17 -5.72
CA CYS A 342 6.41 0.37 -5.81
C CYS A 342 6.75 -0.35 -4.50
N ASP A 343 7.79 -1.17 -4.53
CA ASP A 343 8.45 -1.68 -3.32
C ASP A 343 9.57 -0.73 -2.87
N VAL A 344 9.20 0.40 -2.25
CA VAL A 344 10.13 1.52 -1.95
C VAL A 344 11.28 1.14 -1.01
N GLY A 345 11.11 0.07 -0.23
CA GLY A 345 12.12 -0.40 0.72
C GLY A 345 13.34 -1.06 0.07
N LYS A 346 13.29 -1.36 -1.23
CA LYS A 346 14.35 -2.08 -1.93
C LYS A 346 15.38 -1.12 -2.51
N PHE A 347 16.66 -1.35 -2.19
CA PHE A 347 17.80 -0.64 -2.75
C PHE A 347 17.69 0.90 -2.70
N PHE A 348 17.39 1.41 -1.51
CA PHE A 348 17.09 2.82 -1.27
C PHE A 348 18.22 3.54 -0.53
N ASP A 349 18.88 4.47 -1.22
CA ASP A 349 19.75 5.48 -0.64
C ASP A 349 18.91 6.61 -0.02
N ARG A 350 18.60 6.48 1.27
CA ARG A 350 17.78 7.44 2.01
C ARG A 350 18.44 8.82 2.13
N ASP A 351 19.77 8.88 2.18
CA ASP A 351 20.51 10.11 2.36
C ASP A 351 20.47 10.98 1.10
N ARG A 352 20.58 10.35 -0.08
CA ARG A 352 20.49 11.03 -1.38
C ARG A 352 19.10 11.02 -2.00
N GLY A 353 18.15 10.26 -1.46
CA GLY A 353 16.82 10.12 -2.04
C GLY A 353 16.84 9.38 -3.37
N ILE A 354 17.67 8.33 -3.51
CA ILE A 354 17.90 7.61 -4.77
C ILE A 354 17.52 6.14 -4.63
N LEU A 355 16.81 5.63 -5.62
CA LEU A 355 16.39 4.25 -5.75
C LEU A 355 17.14 3.64 -6.96
N ASP A 356 18.10 2.77 -6.67
CA ASP A 356 18.99 2.17 -7.67
C ASP A 356 19.30 0.72 -7.28
N VAL A 357 19.00 -0.24 -8.15
CA VAL A 357 19.22 -1.67 -7.91
C VAL A 357 20.67 -2.02 -7.56
N ASN A 358 21.62 -1.15 -7.92
CA ASN A 358 23.04 -1.34 -7.65
C ASN A 358 23.51 -0.73 -6.32
N PHE A 359 22.62 -0.11 -5.53
CA PHE A 359 23.02 0.62 -4.32
C PHE A 359 23.62 -0.29 -3.23
N TYR A 360 23.11 -1.52 -3.10
CA TYR A 360 23.64 -2.51 -2.16
C TYR A 360 24.25 -3.70 -2.89
N ASP A 361 25.49 -4.03 -2.55
CA ASP A 361 26.22 -5.21 -3.00
C ASP A 361 26.29 -6.29 -1.91
N TYR A 362 25.11 -6.79 -1.50
CA TYR A 362 25.05 -7.90 -0.55
C TYR A 362 25.65 -9.19 -1.10
N GLY A 363 25.64 -9.37 -2.42
CA GLY A 363 26.16 -10.56 -3.08
C GLY A 363 27.66 -10.72 -2.83
N SER A 364 28.44 -9.68 -3.11
CA SER A 364 29.88 -9.67 -2.82
C SER A 364 30.16 -9.78 -1.32
N LEU A 365 29.39 -9.08 -0.48
CA LEU A 365 29.57 -9.13 0.98
C LEU A 365 29.37 -10.54 1.56
N MET A 366 28.40 -11.29 1.04
CA MET A 366 28.05 -12.64 1.50
C MET A 366 28.76 -13.76 0.73
N GLY A 367 29.48 -13.44 -0.35
CA GLY A 367 30.08 -14.43 -1.24
C GLY A 367 29.04 -15.31 -1.95
N THR A 368 27.88 -14.75 -2.31
CA THR A 368 26.78 -15.47 -2.98
C THR A 368 25.97 -14.55 -3.91
N THR A 369 24.90 -15.06 -4.51
CA THR A 369 23.99 -14.30 -5.39
C THR A 369 22.56 -14.33 -4.86
N PHE A 370 21.84 -13.22 -5.01
CA PHE A 370 20.41 -13.11 -4.72
C PHE A 370 19.63 -12.89 -6.03
N GLY A 371 19.61 -13.89 -6.91
CA GLY A 371 19.24 -13.75 -8.32
C GLY A 371 17.77 -13.97 -8.69
N MET A 372 16.81 -13.75 -7.79
CA MET A 372 15.39 -13.90 -8.14
C MET A 372 14.94 -12.81 -9.11
N ASP A 373 14.28 -13.20 -10.21
CA ASP A 373 13.60 -12.25 -11.09
C ASP A 373 12.33 -11.67 -10.42
N LYS A 374 11.72 -10.64 -11.04
CA LYS A 374 10.53 -9.99 -10.48
C LYS A 374 9.36 -10.94 -10.26
N LYS A 375 9.14 -11.89 -11.17
CA LYS A 375 8.08 -12.90 -11.07
C LYS A 375 8.30 -13.80 -9.85
N GLN A 376 9.51 -14.30 -9.68
CA GLN A 376 9.90 -15.15 -8.56
C GLN A 376 9.80 -14.38 -7.24
N ARG A 377 10.21 -13.11 -7.20
CA ARG A 377 10.06 -12.27 -6.00
C ARG A 377 8.59 -12.09 -5.60
N ILE A 378 7.69 -11.92 -6.57
CA ILE A 378 6.24 -11.85 -6.33
C ILE A 378 5.72 -13.19 -5.80
N GLN A 379 6.02 -14.30 -6.50
CA GLN A 379 5.51 -15.63 -6.16
C GLN A 379 6.03 -16.15 -4.81
N THR A 380 7.17 -15.64 -4.34
CA THR A 380 7.81 -16.03 -3.07
C THR A 380 7.61 -15.00 -1.96
N PHE A 381 6.78 -13.97 -2.18
CA PHE A 381 6.51 -12.89 -1.21
C PHE A 381 7.74 -12.05 -0.84
N ALA A 382 8.81 -12.10 -1.64
CA ALA A 382 10.02 -11.30 -1.42
C ALA A 382 9.89 -9.85 -1.92
N SER A 383 8.88 -9.56 -2.75
CA SER A 383 8.55 -8.21 -3.20
C SER A 383 7.07 -8.08 -3.55
N GLY A 384 6.51 -6.90 -3.28
CA GLY A 384 5.14 -6.52 -3.57
C GLY A 384 5.01 -5.00 -3.49
N SER A 385 3.87 -4.46 -3.91
CA SER A 385 3.62 -3.03 -3.80
C SER A 385 3.45 -2.63 -2.34
N SER A 386 4.41 -1.90 -1.77
CA SER A 386 4.41 -1.51 -0.35
C SER A 386 4.12 -0.03 -0.11
N HIS A 387 4.30 0.84 -1.11
CA HIS A 387 4.11 2.28 -0.93
C HIS A 387 3.66 2.97 -2.20
N ALA A 388 2.78 3.97 -2.06
CA ALA A 388 2.32 4.84 -3.13
C ALA A 388 3.03 6.20 -3.08
N MET A 389 3.41 6.71 -4.25
CA MET A 389 4.04 8.03 -4.45
C MET A 389 3.55 8.65 -5.76
N THR A 390 3.86 9.93 -5.99
CA THR A 390 3.33 10.66 -7.17
C THR A 390 4.39 10.78 -8.25
N LEU A 391 4.25 10.06 -9.36
CA LEU A 391 5.18 10.12 -10.49
C LEU A 391 5.05 11.46 -11.21
N MET A 392 6.16 12.18 -11.35
CA MET A 392 6.14 13.60 -11.75
C MET A 392 7.24 14.04 -12.71
N ALA A 393 8.27 13.23 -12.94
CA ALA A 393 9.30 13.59 -13.91
C ALA A 393 9.88 12.35 -14.59
N VAL A 394 10.36 12.56 -15.81
CA VAL A 394 11.15 11.59 -16.58
C VAL A 394 12.28 12.34 -17.26
N ASP A 395 13.47 11.74 -17.24
CA ASP A 395 14.61 12.22 -18.01
C ASP A 395 14.83 11.30 -19.20
N LEU A 396 14.71 11.84 -20.41
CA LEU A 396 14.81 11.09 -21.66
C LEU A 396 16.20 11.28 -22.30
N ASP A 397 16.72 10.22 -22.91
CA ASP A 397 17.90 10.31 -23.78
C ASP A 397 17.54 10.93 -25.15
N ALA A 398 18.55 11.10 -26.00
CA ALA A 398 18.37 11.66 -27.35
C ALA A 398 17.45 10.82 -28.26
N ASN A 399 17.21 9.55 -27.93
CA ASN A 399 16.32 8.64 -28.64
C ASN A 399 14.92 8.57 -28.00
N GLY A 400 14.65 9.36 -26.96
CA GLY A 400 13.39 9.35 -26.24
C GLY A 400 13.23 8.19 -25.25
N LYS A 401 14.30 7.47 -24.89
CA LYS A 401 14.27 6.40 -23.88
C LYS A 401 14.48 6.97 -22.47
N PRO A 402 13.74 6.48 -21.47
CA PRO A 402 13.90 6.94 -20.09
C PRO A 402 15.23 6.48 -19.49
N LYS A 403 15.94 7.42 -18.86
CA LYS A 403 17.16 7.18 -18.09
C LYS A 403 16.85 7.06 -16.59
N LYS A 404 15.97 7.93 -16.10
CA LYS A 404 15.56 8.02 -14.70
C LYS A 404 14.20 8.70 -14.57
N TRP A 405 13.59 8.49 -13.41
CA TRP A 405 12.25 8.94 -13.06
C TRP A 405 12.27 9.66 -11.72
N MET A 406 11.32 10.56 -11.49
CA MET A 406 11.16 11.23 -10.20
C MET A 406 9.74 11.07 -9.67
N VAL A 407 9.64 10.77 -8.38
CA VAL A 407 8.38 10.78 -7.63
C VAL A 407 8.42 11.82 -6.53
N GLU A 408 7.29 12.49 -6.30
CA GLU A 408 7.01 13.23 -5.08
C GLU A 408 6.58 12.23 -3.99
N ASN A 409 7.28 12.23 -2.85
CA ASN A 409 6.96 11.38 -1.71
C ASN A 409 6.16 12.15 -0.64
N SER A 410 5.57 11.43 0.30
CA SER A 410 4.74 11.96 1.39
C SER A 410 5.39 11.80 2.76
N TRP A 411 6.72 11.97 2.84
CA TRP A 411 7.49 11.91 4.10
C TRP A 411 8.11 13.26 4.51
N GLY A 412 7.65 14.35 3.92
CA GLY A 412 8.19 15.69 4.13
C GLY A 412 9.44 15.99 3.29
N PRO A 413 10.10 17.13 3.56
CA PRO A 413 11.04 17.77 2.62
C PRO A 413 12.39 17.07 2.41
N GLY A 414 12.69 15.92 3.02
CA GLY A 414 14.01 15.29 3.18
C GLY A 414 15.06 15.43 2.04
N ALA A 415 15.56 14.33 1.51
CA ALA A 415 16.47 14.38 0.36
C ALA A 415 15.71 14.89 -0.89
N ASN A 416 16.40 15.58 -1.80
CA ASN A 416 15.83 16.18 -3.02
C ASN A 416 14.51 16.96 -2.78
N ALA A 417 14.42 17.72 -1.68
CA ALA A 417 13.20 18.45 -1.31
C ALA A 417 11.95 17.54 -1.15
N GLY A 418 12.15 16.29 -0.70
CA GLY A 418 11.10 15.31 -0.47
C GLY A 418 10.77 14.43 -1.67
N HIS A 419 11.57 14.52 -2.74
CA HIS A 419 11.43 13.71 -3.94
C HIS A 419 12.40 12.53 -3.93
N LEU A 420 12.01 11.45 -4.60
CA LEU A 420 12.91 10.32 -4.85
C LEU A 420 13.21 10.22 -6.34
N ILE A 421 14.47 9.91 -6.66
CA ILE A 421 14.95 9.67 -8.02
C ILE A 421 15.16 8.17 -8.20
N MET A 422 14.53 7.60 -9.22
CA MET A 422 14.63 6.18 -9.56
C MET A 422 15.44 6.01 -10.85
N THR A 423 16.39 5.10 -10.87
CA THR A 423 16.97 4.64 -12.15
C THR A 423 15.89 3.92 -12.97
N ASP A 424 15.98 3.94 -14.30
CA ASP A 424 15.02 3.19 -15.13
C ASP A 424 15.04 1.69 -14.83
N GLN A 425 16.21 1.15 -14.47
CA GLN A 425 16.33 -0.25 -14.05
C GLN A 425 15.59 -0.53 -12.74
N TRP A 426 15.69 0.36 -11.74
CA TRP A 426 14.93 0.22 -10.50
C TRP A 426 13.43 0.30 -10.75
N PHE A 427 13.00 1.21 -11.63
CA PHE A 427 11.61 1.32 -12.07
C PHE A 427 11.11 -0.02 -12.66
N ASN A 428 11.91 -0.68 -13.50
CA ASN A 428 11.53 -1.99 -14.06
C ASN A 428 11.32 -3.06 -13.00
N GLU A 429 12.23 -3.13 -12.03
CA GLU A 429 12.27 -4.21 -11.05
C GLU A 429 11.27 -4.05 -9.91
N TYR A 430 10.95 -2.81 -9.51
CA TYR A 430 10.23 -2.53 -8.27
C TYR A 430 8.99 -1.63 -8.42
N MET A 431 8.68 -1.11 -9.60
CA MET A 431 7.35 -0.52 -9.88
C MET A 431 6.30 -1.61 -9.96
N PHE A 432 5.11 -1.36 -9.42
CA PHE A 432 3.98 -2.28 -9.55
C PHE A 432 2.79 -1.64 -10.24
N ARG A 433 2.34 -0.47 -9.77
CA ARG A 433 1.08 0.14 -10.22
C ARG A 433 1.31 1.55 -10.75
N LEU A 434 0.56 1.91 -11.79
CA LEU A 434 0.44 3.27 -12.29
C LEU A 434 -1.03 3.56 -12.59
N VAL A 435 -1.55 4.68 -12.12
CA VAL A 435 -2.89 5.13 -12.51
C VAL A 435 -2.78 6.26 -13.49
N VAL A 436 -3.40 6.08 -14.64
CA VAL A 436 -3.30 7.00 -15.76
C VAL A 436 -4.69 7.47 -16.16
N ASN A 437 -4.79 8.75 -16.56
CA ASN A 437 -6.01 9.26 -17.18
C ASN A 437 -6.21 8.57 -18.55
N LYS A 438 -7.45 8.17 -18.84
CA LYS A 438 -7.83 7.48 -20.08
C LYS A 438 -7.47 8.24 -21.35
N LYS A 439 -7.25 9.56 -21.31
CA LYS A 439 -6.77 10.30 -22.49
C LYS A 439 -5.37 9.87 -22.96
N TYR A 440 -4.56 9.25 -22.09
CA TYR A 440 -3.20 8.80 -22.44
C TYR A 440 -3.10 7.31 -22.77
N ILE A 441 -4.17 6.53 -22.59
CA ILE A 441 -4.10 5.08 -22.81
C ILE A 441 -4.05 4.74 -24.31
N THR A 442 -3.33 3.67 -24.64
CA THR A 442 -3.26 3.15 -26.00
C THR A 442 -4.56 2.45 -26.40
N ASP A 443 -4.78 2.26 -27.71
CA ASP A 443 -5.95 1.52 -28.20
C ASP A 443 -5.98 0.07 -27.70
N GLN A 444 -4.82 -0.55 -27.50
CA GLN A 444 -4.71 -1.87 -26.90
C GLN A 444 -5.32 -1.91 -25.50
N VAL A 445 -5.03 -0.90 -24.66
CA VAL A 445 -5.64 -0.79 -23.32
C VAL A 445 -7.15 -0.58 -23.42
N LYS A 446 -7.62 0.23 -24.37
CA LYS A 446 -9.07 0.40 -24.61
C LYS A 446 -9.77 -0.93 -24.93
N GLU A 447 -9.15 -1.79 -25.72
CA GLU A 447 -9.68 -3.12 -26.01
C GLU A 447 -9.65 -4.05 -24.79
N ILE A 448 -8.59 -4.02 -23.99
CA ILE A 448 -8.51 -4.84 -22.76
C ILE A 448 -9.59 -4.44 -21.75
N LEU A 449 -9.90 -3.15 -21.63
CA LEU A 449 -10.95 -2.65 -20.73
C LEU A 449 -12.37 -3.13 -21.09
N LYS A 450 -12.58 -3.68 -22.29
CA LYS A 450 -13.86 -4.29 -22.69
C LYS A 450 -13.98 -5.76 -22.25
N GLN A 451 -12.89 -6.36 -21.77
CA GLN A 451 -12.91 -7.75 -21.29
C GLN A 451 -13.73 -7.88 -20.00
N THR A 452 -14.28 -9.07 -19.76
CA THR A 452 -14.72 -9.44 -18.42
C THR A 452 -13.49 -9.67 -17.55
N PRO A 453 -13.36 -8.99 -16.38
CA PRO A 453 -12.21 -9.18 -15.52
C PRO A 453 -12.06 -10.62 -15.03
N THR A 454 -10.81 -11.10 -14.96
CA THR A 454 -10.48 -12.33 -14.22
C THR A 454 -10.55 -12.03 -12.73
N ARG A 455 -11.49 -12.67 -12.03
CA ARG A 455 -11.69 -12.51 -10.58
C ARG A 455 -10.55 -13.17 -9.79
N LEU A 456 -9.91 -12.39 -8.94
CA LEU A 456 -8.93 -12.80 -7.95
C LEU A 456 -9.56 -12.80 -6.55
N PRO A 457 -9.14 -13.69 -5.64
CA PRO A 457 -9.70 -13.75 -4.29
C PRO A 457 -9.27 -12.55 -3.43
N ALA A 458 -10.01 -12.26 -2.35
CA ALA A 458 -9.68 -11.19 -1.41
C ALA A 458 -8.31 -11.37 -0.70
N TRP A 459 -7.79 -12.60 -0.65
CA TRP A 459 -6.48 -12.94 -0.09
C TRP A 459 -5.39 -13.10 -1.17
N ASP A 460 -5.54 -12.43 -2.32
CA ASP A 460 -4.52 -12.44 -3.36
C ASP A 460 -3.16 -11.96 -2.81
N PRO A 461 -2.04 -12.67 -3.08
CA PRO A 461 -0.74 -12.35 -2.51
C PRO A 461 -0.18 -10.98 -2.93
N MET A 462 -0.74 -10.36 -3.98
CA MET A 462 -0.38 -9.00 -4.38
C MET A 462 -0.97 -7.90 -3.47
N PHE A 463 -1.74 -8.31 -2.46
CA PHE A 463 -2.41 -7.43 -1.51
C PHE A 463 -2.03 -7.79 -0.06
N ALA A 464 -0.74 -7.66 0.27
CA ALA A 464 -0.31 -7.59 1.67
C ALA A 464 -0.61 -6.19 2.25
N GLU A 465 -0.69 -6.07 3.58
CA GLU A 465 -0.78 -4.76 4.24
C GLU A 465 0.36 -3.85 3.76
N GLU A 466 0.01 -2.61 3.38
CA GLU A 466 1.00 -1.56 3.08
C GLU A 466 1.54 -1.03 4.43
N ASP A 467 2.86 -1.13 4.64
CA ASP A 467 3.55 -0.79 5.90
C ASP A 467 3.43 0.68 6.32
#